data_AF-A0A2W4QL16-F1
#
_entry.id   AF-A0A2W4QL16-F1
#
_cell.length_a   1.000
_cell.length_b   1.000
_cell.length_c   1.000
_cell.angle_alpha   90.00
_cell.angle_beta   90.00
_cell.angle_gamma   90.00
#
_symmetry.space_group_name_H-M   'P 1'
#
loop_
_entity.id
_entity.type
_entity.pdbx_description
1 polymer ?
#
loop_
_entity_poly.entity_id
_entity_poly.type
_entity_poly.pdbx_seq_one_letter_code
_entity_poly.pdbx_strand_id
1 'polypeptide(L)'
;MEERLIWGMRLARLISASVEVGAALMLLRMVDPKAMLRLNSLLGLVGPAAFIAVSALGLAASLGRIEPMRLLAVLIGVALVLWGTR
;
A
#
# COMPACT_ATOMS: atom_id res chain seq x y z
N MET A 1 15.55 10.25 -14.66
CA MET A 1 14.23 10.41 -14.00
C MET A 1 13.73 9.08 -13.45
N GLU A 2 13.75 8.02 -14.25
CA GLU A 2 13.34 6.66 -13.85
C GLU A 2 14.08 6.14 -12.61
N GLU A 3 15.41 6.33 -12.51
CA GLU A 3 16.17 5.83 -11.36
C GLU A 3 15.68 6.40 -10.01
N ARG A 4 15.32 7.70 -9.97
CA ARG A 4 14.71 8.33 -8.78
C ARG A 4 13.34 7.72 -8.45
N LEU A 5 12.54 7.40 -9.46
CA LEU A 5 11.22 6.79 -9.28
C LEU A 5 11.34 5.33 -8.81
N ILE A 6 12.31 4.58 -9.31
CA ILE A 6 12.62 3.21 -8.88
C ILE A 6 13.08 3.21 -7.41
N TRP A 7 13.99 4.12 -7.03
CA TRP A 7 14.38 4.28 -5.63
C TRP A 7 13.22 4.71 -4.75
N GLY A 8 12.36 5.62 -5.23
CA GLY A 8 11.13 6.00 -4.55
C GLY A 8 10.20 4.80 -4.31
N MET A 9 10.00 3.95 -5.33
CA MET A 9 9.21 2.72 -5.23
C MET A 9 9.77 1.77 -4.17
N ARG A 10 11.10 1.56 -4.16
CA ARG A 10 11.78 0.69 -3.17
C ARG A 10 11.61 1.23 -1.75
N LEU A 11 11.86 2.53 -1.55
CA LEU A 11 11.72 3.19 -0.25
C LEU A 11 10.27 3.19 0.24
N ALA A 12 9.31 3.46 -0.63
CA ALA A 12 7.89 3.43 -0.27
C ALA A 12 7.46 2.02 0.22
N ARG A 13 7.97 0.96 -0.42
CA ARG A 13 7.74 -0.43 0.05
C ARG A 13 8.35 -0.66 1.44
N LEU A 14 9.59 -0.21 1.63
CA LEU A 14 10.31 -0.35 2.89
C LEU A 14 9.55 0.35 4.03
N ILE A 15 9.13 1.60 3.81
CA ILE A 15 8.36 2.38 4.78
C ILE A 15 7.04 1.69 5.11
N SER A 16 6.27 1.25 4.09
CA SER A 16 5.02 0.53 4.31
C SER A 16 5.22 -0.73 5.15
N ALA A 17 6.25 -1.53 4.83
CA ALA A 17 6.56 -2.73 5.58
C ALA A 17 6.97 -2.41 7.02
N SER A 18 7.74 -1.35 7.26
CA SER A 18 8.10 -0.91 8.60
C SER A 18 6.88 -0.48 9.43
N VAL A 19 5.88 0.15 8.81
CA VAL A 19 4.61 0.50 9.49
C VAL A 19 3.85 -0.76 9.90
N GLU A 20 3.73 -1.75 9.02
CA GLU A 20 3.06 -3.02 9.35
C GLU A 20 3.80 -3.78 10.44
N VAL A 21 5.12 -3.89 10.36
CA VAL A 21 5.94 -4.53 11.40
C VAL A 21 5.80 -3.78 12.72
N GLY A 22 5.86 -2.45 12.71
CA GLY A 22 5.70 -1.63 13.92
C GLY A 22 4.34 -1.87 14.59
N ALA A 23 3.27 -1.94 13.81
CA ALA A 23 1.95 -2.18 14.34
C ALA A 23 1.73 -3.63 14.79
N ALA A 24 2.33 -4.61 14.11
CA ALA A 24 2.37 -6.00 14.57
C ALA A 24 3.08 -6.10 15.94
N LEU A 25 4.19 -5.38 16.14
CA LEU A 25 4.88 -5.32 17.43
C LEU A 25 4.03 -4.65 18.53
N MET A 26 3.17 -3.68 18.18
CA MET A 26 2.21 -3.11 19.12
C MET A 26 1.11 -4.13 19.48
N LEU A 27 0.56 -4.84 18.48
CA LEU A 27 -0.45 -5.88 18.69
C LEU A 27 0.05 -6.98 19.64
N LEU A 28 1.32 -7.39 19.55
CA LEU A 28 1.92 -8.38 20.46
C LEU A 28 1.91 -7.95 21.93
N ARG A 29 1.88 -6.64 22.22
CA ARG A 29 1.85 -6.11 23.59
C ARG A 29 0.46 -5.70 24.06
N MET A 30 -0.53 -5.65 23.17
CA MET A 30 -1.89 -5.27 23.51
C MET A 30 -2.64 -6.43 24.15
N VAL A 31 -3.40 -6.12 25.19
CA VAL A 31 -4.23 -7.10 25.92
C VAL A 31 -5.72 -6.89 25.64
N ASP A 32 -6.15 -5.66 25.36
CA ASP A 32 -7.55 -5.33 25.06
C ASP A 32 -7.91 -5.63 23.59
N PRO A 33 -8.82 -6.58 23.32
CA PRO A 33 -9.24 -6.91 21.96
C PRO A 33 -9.86 -5.72 21.21
N LYS A 34 -10.53 -4.79 21.89
CA LYS A 34 -11.12 -3.61 21.23
C LYS A 34 -10.04 -2.67 20.70
N ALA A 35 -8.97 -2.46 21.48
CA ALA A 35 -7.83 -1.66 21.04
C ALA A 35 -7.07 -2.33 19.89
N MET A 36 -6.92 -3.67 19.92
CA MET A 36 -6.31 -4.44 18.83
C MET A 36 -7.11 -4.31 17.52
N LEU A 37 -8.44 -4.45 17.59
CA LEU A 37 -9.31 -4.29 16.42
C LEU A 37 -9.22 -2.89 15.84
N ARG A 38 -9.21 -1.84 16.68
CA ARG A 38 -9.04 -0.45 16.21
C ARG A 38 -7.73 -0.25 15.46
N LEU A 39 -6.61 -0.75 16.00
CA LEU A 39 -5.31 -0.67 15.33
C LEU A 39 -5.31 -1.44 14.00
N ASN A 40 -5.89 -2.64 13.98
CA ASN A 40 -5.99 -3.44 12.76
C ASN A 40 -6.87 -2.79 11.69
N SER A 41 -7.99 -2.16 12.07
CA SER A 41 -8.84 -1.40 11.14
C SER A 41 -8.12 -0.20 10.54
N LEU A 42 -7.28 0.49 11.33
CA LEU A 42 -6.43 1.59 10.82
C LEU A 42 -5.39 1.06 9.83
N LEU A 43 -4.72 -0.06 10.16
CA LEU A 43 -3.77 -0.71 9.24
C LEU A 43 -4.41 -1.23 7.96
N GLY A 44 -5.68 -1.64 8.02
CA GLY A 44 -6.45 -2.10 6.86
C GLY A 44 -6.54 -1.05 5.74
N LEU A 45 -6.36 0.24 6.06
CA LEU A 45 -6.29 1.32 5.07
C LEU A 45 -4.86 1.61 4.59
N VAL A 46 -3.85 1.33 5.42
CA VAL A 46 -2.44 1.56 5.10
C VAL A 46 -1.97 0.68 3.94
N GLY A 47 -2.35 -0.60 3.95
CA GLY A 47 -1.99 -1.56 2.89
C GLY A 47 -2.45 -1.11 1.50
N PRO A 48 -3.76 -0.84 1.28
CA PRO A 48 -4.27 -0.30 0.03
C PRO A 48 -3.63 1.03 -0.38
N ALA A 49 -3.41 1.95 0.56
CA ALA A 49 -2.77 3.25 0.26
C ALA A 49 -1.33 3.07 -0.22
N ALA A 50 -0.55 2.23 0.46
CA ALA A 50 0.83 1.92 0.07
C ALA A 50 0.88 1.19 -1.28
N PHE A 51 -0.05 0.26 -1.52
CA PHE A 51 -0.15 -0.43 -2.81
C PHE A 51 -0.38 0.55 -3.97
N ILE A 52 -1.29 1.51 -3.81
CA ILE A 52 -1.55 2.55 -4.82
C ILE A 52 -0.31 3.41 -5.05
N ALA A 53 0.32 3.91 -3.98
CA ALA A 53 1.50 4.77 -4.07
C ALA A 53 2.66 4.07 -4.80
N VAL A 54 2.95 2.82 -4.43
CA VAL A 54 4.06 2.09 -5.04
C VAL A 54 3.73 1.69 -6.49
N SER A 55 2.48 1.33 -6.77
CA SER A 55 2.04 1.03 -8.14
C SER A 55 2.15 2.28 -9.02
N ALA A 56 1.77 3.46 -8.53
CA ALA A 56 1.92 4.72 -9.24
C ALA A 56 3.39 5.03 -9.56
N LEU A 57 4.30 4.86 -8.58
CA LEU A 57 5.74 5.04 -8.79
C LEU A 57 6.32 4.02 -9.79
N GLY A 58 5.92 2.76 -9.69
CA GLY A 58 6.35 1.70 -10.60
C GLY A 58 5.85 1.91 -12.03
N LEU A 59 4.59 2.32 -12.20
CA LEU A 59 4.03 2.70 -13.49
C LEU A 59 4.75 3.93 -14.07
N ALA A 60 4.96 4.98 -13.26
CA ALA A 60 5.68 6.17 -13.68
C ALA A 60 7.13 5.87 -14.09
N ALA A 61 7.79 4.94 -13.39
CA ALA A 61 9.14 4.49 -13.71
C ALA A 61 9.22 3.58 -14.95
N SER A 62 8.19 2.77 -15.21
CA SER A 62 8.19 1.79 -16.30
C SER A 62 7.76 2.38 -17.63
N LEU A 63 6.98 3.46 -17.62
CA LEU A 63 6.18 3.78 -18.79
C LEU A 63 6.92 4.68 -19.77
N GLY A 64 7.52 5.80 -19.39
CA GLY A 64 7.90 6.84 -20.36
C GLY A 64 6.70 7.44 -21.15
N ARG A 65 5.61 6.68 -21.33
CA ARG A 65 4.28 6.94 -21.89
C ARG A 65 3.29 5.97 -21.23
N ILE A 66 2.39 6.47 -20.39
CA ILE A 66 1.45 5.61 -19.65
C ILE A 66 0.38 5.09 -20.61
N GLU A 67 0.36 3.77 -20.87
CA GLU A 67 -0.73 3.11 -21.60
C GLU A 67 -2.01 3.13 -20.74
N PRO A 68 -3.08 3.85 -21.13
CA PRO A 68 -4.27 4.07 -20.29
C PRO A 68 -4.96 2.78 -19.87
N MET A 69 -4.90 1.75 -20.73
CA MET A 69 -5.48 0.43 -20.48
C MET A 69 -4.90 -0.24 -19.22
N ARG A 70 -3.57 -0.10 -19.01
CA ARG A 70 -2.87 -0.69 -17.86
C ARG A 70 -3.23 0.03 -16.56
N LEU A 71 -3.38 1.35 -16.62
CA LEU A 71 -3.82 2.15 -15.48
C LEU A 71 -5.25 1.77 -15.07
N LEU A 72 -6.15 1.61 -16.06
CA LEU A 72 -7.53 1.19 -15.83
C LEU A 72 -7.60 -0.18 -15.14
N ALA A 73 -6.79 -1.15 -15.59
CA ALA A 73 -6.73 -2.47 -14.97
C ALA A 73 -6.28 -2.42 -13.49
N VAL A 74 -5.30 -1.58 -13.16
CA VAL A 74 -4.86 -1.36 -11.76
C VAL A 74 -5.97 -0.73 -10.92
N LEU A 75 -6.66 0.27 -11.45
CA LEU A 75 -7.79 0.91 -10.76
C LEU A 75 -8.94 -0.06 -10.50
N ILE A 76 -9.25 -0.95 -11.45
CA ILE A 76 -10.23 -2.02 -11.27
C ILE A 76 -9.79 -2.98 -10.15
N GLY A 77 -8.52 -3.40 -10.14
CA GLY A 77 -7.98 -4.25 -9.07
C GLY A 77 -8.12 -3.61 -7.69
N VAL A 78 -7.80 -2.32 -7.57
CA VAL A 78 -7.98 -1.55 -6.32
C VAL A 78 -9.46 -1.49 -5.92
N ALA A 79 -10.36 -1.22 -6.86
CA ALA A 79 -11.79 -1.17 -6.60
C ALA A 79 -12.34 -2.52 -6.12
N LEU A 80 -11.88 -3.64 -6.69
CA LEU A 80 -12.24 -5.00 -6.27
C LEU A 80 -11.77 -5.30 -4.85
N VAL A 81 -10.52 -4.94 -4.50
CA VAL A 81 -10.00 -5.10 -3.12
C VAL A 81 -10.84 -4.30 -2.13
N LEU A 82 -11.17 -3.04 -2.44
CA LEU A 82 -12.01 -2.20 -1.59
C LEU A 82 -13.45 -2.71 -1.49
N TRP A 83 -13.99 -3.30 -2.55
CA TRP A 83 -15.32 -3.89 -2.53
C TRP A 83 -15.36 -5.17 -1.68
N GLY A 84 -14.36 -6.04 -1.81
CA GLY A 84 -14.28 -7.30 -1.05
C GLY A 84 -13.87 -7.15 0.43
N THR A 85 -13.34 -5.99 0.82
CA THR A 85 -12.94 -5.69 2.22
C THR A 85 -13.93 -4.76 2.97
N ARG A 86 -15.04 -4.38 2.32
CA ARG A 86 -16.20 -3.73 2.92
C ARG A 86 -17.25 -4.77 3.31
#